data_AF-A0A3A8GEJ0-F1
#
_entry.id   AF-A0A3A8GEJ0-F1
#
_cell.length_a   1.000
_cell.length_b   1.000
_cell.length_c   1.000
_cell.angle_alpha   90.00
_cell.angle_beta   90.00
_cell.angle_gamma   90.00
#
_symmetry.space_group_name_H-M   'P 1'
#
loop_
_entity.id
_entity.type
_entity.pdbx_description
1 polymer ?
#
loop_
_entity_poly.entity_id
_entity_poly.type
_entity_poly.pdbx_seq_one_letter_code
_entity_poly.pdbx_strand_id
1 'polypeptide(L)'
;MLLESLLFTLLTQAPTTAAPTAPAPKPAAAAKAPAAAPQPAAPKDAGTAAMPPAAKQGDASVADSATKAAPKPMAPEVKTLVDRMQAFYEKTGDFKAGFKQDYKYKAFRRTQTSTGTVTYKKPGLMRWEYENPSKRTFVLAGNKVYMHDPEAQTLSVAAMDTSQLSASVTFLFGQGKLADEFSITKGACKDCKGTLLVLDPLKNEPRFRQVRLEVDPSTAQVLKSTVVDPDGSENTISFLDLKTNVGISADSFKLNPPEGTRVDDFTKKAQ
;
A
#
# COMPACT_ATOMS: atom_id res chain seq x y z
N MET A 1 -2.67 0.22 2.44
CA MET A 1 -2.67 1.66 2.11
C MET A 1 -1.55 2.07 1.18
N LEU A 2 -0.32 1.55 1.20
CA LEU A 2 0.75 2.13 0.37
C LEU A 2 0.44 2.32 -1.13
N LEU A 3 -0.15 1.33 -1.83
CA LEU A 3 -0.56 1.52 -3.24
C LEU A 3 -1.79 2.43 -3.35
N GLU A 4 -2.85 2.16 -2.56
CA GLU A 4 -4.08 2.96 -2.57
C GLU A 4 -3.85 4.42 -2.15
N SER A 5 -2.98 4.68 -1.20
CA SER A 5 -2.59 6.00 -0.70
C SER A 5 -1.62 6.68 -1.66
N LEU A 6 -0.65 5.97 -2.28
CA LEU A 6 0.11 6.58 -3.38
C LEU A 6 -0.83 7.02 -4.50
N LEU A 7 -1.78 6.16 -4.87
CA LEU A 7 -2.78 6.46 -5.89
C LEU A 7 -3.72 7.57 -5.43
N PHE A 8 -4.24 7.56 -4.21
CA PHE A 8 -5.12 8.62 -3.69
C PHE A 8 -4.38 9.95 -3.62
N THR A 9 -3.10 9.95 -3.23
CA THR A 9 -2.23 11.12 -3.21
C THR A 9 -1.89 11.59 -4.63
N LEU A 10 -1.70 10.70 -5.61
CA LEU A 10 -1.52 11.07 -7.02
C LEU A 10 -2.81 11.64 -7.63
N LEU A 11 -3.98 11.11 -7.26
CA LEU A 11 -5.30 11.53 -7.74
C LEU A 11 -5.75 12.87 -7.12
N THR A 12 -5.36 13.16 -5.87
CA THR A 12 -5.69 14.43 -5.19
C THR A 12 -4.82 15.61 -5.65
N GLN A 13 -3.73 15.36 -6.38
CA GLN A 13 -2.84 16.41 -6.91
C GLN A 13 -3.28 16.96 -8.28
N ALA A 14 -4.35 16.43 -8.88
CA ALA A 14 -4.91 17.01 -10.09
C ALA A 14 -5.66 18.32 -9.76
N PRO A 15 -5.39 19.43 -10.46
CA PRO A 15 -6.11 20.68 -10.24
C PRO A 15 -7.61 20.44 -10.46
N THR A 16 -8.41 20.85 -9.49
CA THR A 16 -9.88 20.82 -9.58
C THR A 16 -10.32 21.87 -10.60
N THR A 17 -10.30 21.54 -11.88
CA THR A 17 -10.94 22.36 -12.90
C THR A 17 -12.43 22.09 -12.83
N ALA A 18 -13.16 22.99 -12.16
CA ALA A 18 -14.61 23.02 -12.19
C ALA A 18 -15.09 23.27 -13.63
N ALA A 19 -16.00 22.43 -14.11
CA ALA A 19 -16.74 22.64 -15.37
C ALA A 19 -18.25 22.44 -15.11
N PRO A 20 -19.12 23.08 -15.91
CA PRO A 20 -20.33 23.73 -15.40
C PRO A 20 -21.57 22.83 -15.34
N THR A 21 -22.47 23.22 -14.45
CA THR A 21 -23.79 22.66 -14.18
C THR A 21 -24.76 22.86 -15.35
N ALA A 22 -25.48 21.82 -15.75
CA ALA A 22 -26.71 21.90 -16.55
C ALA A 22 -27.74 20.86 -16.05
N PRO A 23 -29.06 21.12 -16.23
CA PRO A 23 -30.07 20.86 -15.20
C PRO A 23 -30.81 19.52 -15.30
N ALA A 24 -31.39 19.11 -14.17
CA ALA A 24 -32.19 17.89 -13.98
C ALA A 24 -33.62 17.98 -14.56
N PRO A 25 -34.26 16.83 -14.86
CA PRO A 25 -35.70 16.67 -14.73
C PRO A 25 -36.08 15.89 -13.46
N LYS A 26 -37.23 16.26 -12.89
CA LYS A 26 -37.89 15.73 -11.67
C LYS A 26 -39.24 15.08 -12.07
N PRO A 27 -40.05 14.48 -11.17
CA PRO A 27 -39.98 13.09 -10.68
C PRO A 27 -41.27 12.27 -10.98
N ALA A 28 -41.22 10.94 -10.82
CA ALA A 28 -42.43 10.12 -10.59
C ALA A 28 -42.23 9.13 -9.43
N ALA A 29 -43.18 9.19 -8.50
CA ALA A 29 -43.41 8.47 -7.25
C ALA A 29 -43.57 6.94 -7.43
N ALA A 30 -43.61 6.05 -6.42
CA ALA A 30 -43.16 5.94 -5.03
C ALA A 30 -43.54 4.50 -4.61
N ALA A 31 -42.70 3.80 -3.83
CA ALA A 31 -43.18 2.70 -2.98
C ALA A 31 -42.25 2.51 -1.76
N LYS A 32 -42.90 2.38 -0.60
CA LYS A 32 -42.45 2.43 0.80
C LYS A 32 -41.21 1.63 1.22
N ALA A 33 -40.48 2.22 2.18
CA ALA A 33 -39.47 1.63 3.08
C ALA A 33 -40.08 0.66 4.13
N PRO A 34 -39.23 0.03 4.98
CA PRO A 34 -38.99 0.68 6.28
C PRO A 34 -37.53 0.68 6.78
N ALA A 35 -37.18 1.83 7.36
CA ALA A 35 -36.37 2.10 8.56
C ALA A 35 -35.00 1.40 8.76
N ALA A 36 -33.93 2.21 8.65
CA ALA A 36 -32.71 2.05 9.43
C ALA A 36 -32.25 3.42 9.97
N ALA A 37 -31.81 3.41 11.23
CA ALA A 37 -31.61 4.54 12.13
C ALA A 37 -30.28 5.33 11.85
N PRO A 38 -30.02 6.44 12.59
CA PRO A 38 -29.50 7.69 12.05
C PRO A 38 -27.97 7.80 11.91
N GLN A 39 -27.56 8.56 10.89
CA GLN A 39 -26.22 9.15 10.76
C GLN A 39 -26.10 10.41 11.63
N PRO A 40 -24.99 10.62 12.37
CA PRO A 40 -24.64 11.94 12.86
C PRO A 40 -23.97 12.76 11.76
N ALA A 41 -24.48 13.98 11.62
CA ALA A 41 -24.15 15.00 10.65
C ALA A 41 -22.70 15.51 10.72
N ALA A 42 -22.22 15.99 9.58
CA ALA A 42 -21.13 16.95 9.50
C ALA A 42 -21.56 18.32 10.03
N PRO A 43 -20.65 19.11 10.62
CA PRO A 43 -20.81 20.56 10.65
C PRO A 43 -19.95 21.23 9.58
N LYS A 44 -20.58 22.13 8.81
CA LYS A 44 -19.95 23.32 8.25
C LYS A 44 -20.38 24.48 9.14
N ASP A 45 -19.43 25.31 9.59
CA ASP A 45 -19.60 26.76 9.61
C ASP A 45 -18.27 27.47 9.85
N ALA A 46 -18.15 28.62 9.20
CA ALA A 46 -17.02 29.54 9.23
C ALA A 46 -17.04 30.43 10.48
N GLY A 47 -15.86 30.84 10.95
CA GLY A 47 -15.74 31.83 12.04
C GLY A 47 -14.32 32.33 12.21
N THR A 48 -14.14 33.61 11.88
CA THR A 48 -12.94 34.47 11.93
C THR A 48 -12.30 34.58 13.34
N ALA A 49 -11.06 35.10 13.35
CA ALA A 49 -10.29 35.67 14.49
C ALA A 49 -9.42 34.67 15.26
N ALA A 50 -8.18 34.93 15.68
CA ALA A 50 -7.24 36.03 15.52
C ALA A 50 -5.86 35.52 16.00
N MET A 51 -4.75 36.06 15.47
CA MET A 51 -3.47 36.15 16.21
C MET A 51 -3.67 37.03 17.46
N PRO A 52 -2.95 36.90 18.60
CA PRO A 52 -1.46 37.02 18.70
C PRO A 52 -0.85 36.28 19.95
N PRO A 53 0.34 36.64 20.50
CA PRO A 53 1.56 37.21 19.92
C PRO A 53 2.81 36.29 20.09
N ALA A 54 3.88 36.71 19.45
CA ALA A 54 5.24 36.24 19.70
C ALA A 54 5.72 36.52 21.14
N ALA A 55 6.44 35.55 21.72
CA ALA A 55 7.39 35.78 22.80
C ALA A 55 8.75 35.17 22.40
N LYS A 56 9.79 35.99 22.51
CA LYS A 56 11.18 35.66 22.19
C LYS A 56 11.82 34.80 23.29
N GLN A 57 12.64 33.86 22.81
CA GLN A 57 13.97 33.42 23.28
C GLN A 57 14.13 32.95 24.74
N GLY A 58 14.45 31.65 24.85
CA GLY A 58 15.29 31.08 25.89
C GLY A 58 16.28 30.12 25.22
N ASP A 59 17.54 30.53 25.19
CA ASP A 59 18.70 29.77 24.71
C ASP A 59 18.90 28.55 25.61
N ALA A 60 18.85 27.34 25.06
CA ALA A 60 19.38 26.14 25.69
C ALA A 60 19.63 25.08 24.62
N SER A 61 20.83 25.17 24.04
CA SER A 61 21.51 24.07 23.38
C SER A 61 21.51 22.83 24.30
N VAL A 62 20.70 21.84 23.97
CA VAL A 62 20.99 20.45 24.31
C VAL A 62 20.92 19.66 23.01
N ALA A 63 22.09 19.45 22.44
CA ALA A 63 22.31 18.46 21.40
C ALA A 63 21.98 17.08 21.97
N ASP A 64 20.74 16.62 21.79
CA ASP A 64 20.42 15.20 21.90
C ASP A 64 21.02 14.53 20.66
N SER A 65 22.27 14.11 20.85
CA SER A 65 22.98 13.26 19.91
C SER A 65 22.29 11.91 19.92
N ALA A 66 21.25 11.76 19.10
CA ALA A 66 20.72 10.46 18.71
C ALA A 66 21.83 9.69 18.00
N THR A 67 22.66 9.02 18.78
CA THR A 67 23.70 8.12 18.31
C THR A 67 22.98 6.94 17.67
N LYS A 68 22.81 7.02 16.35
CA LYS A 68 22.33 5.91 15.53
C LYS A 68 23.33 4.77 15.71
N ALA A 69 22.92 3.74 16.45
CA ALA A 69 23.71 2.54 16.64
C ALA A 69 24.19 2.02 15.27
N ALA A 70 25.48 1.68 15.17
CA ALA A 70 26.02 1.01 14.01
C ALA A 70 25.19 -0.26 13.70
N PRO A 71 24.95 -0.61 12.42
CA PRO A 71 24.16 -1.78 12.07
C PRO A 71 24.76 -3.01 12.74
N LYS A 72 23.99 -3.64 13.63
CA LYS A 72 24.41 -4.86 14.31
C LYS A 72 24.65 -5.93 13.25
N PRO A 73 25.77 -6.67 13.28
CA PRO A 73 26.02 -7.74 12.32
C PRO A 73 24.85 -8.71 12.32
N MET A 74 24.32 -8.99 11.13
CA MET A 74 23.23 -9.94 10.95
C MET A 74 23.66 -11.31 11.46
N ALA A 75 22.86 -11.93 12.33
CA ALA A 75 23.16 -13.26 12.83
C ALA A 75 23.27 -14.27 11.67
N PRO A 76 24.20 -15.25 11.70
CA PRO A 76 24.42 -16.17 10.59
C PRO A 76 23.16 -16.92 10.13
N GLU A 77 22.30 -17.32 11.07
CA GLU A 77 21.03 -17.97 10.73
C GLU A 77 20.05 -17.04 10.02
N VAL A 78 20.00 -15.77 10.41
CA VAL A 78 19.16 -14.74 9.76
C VAL A 78 19.66 -14.48 8.35
N LYS A 79 20.98 -14.32 8.20
CA LYS A 79 21.61 -14.14 6.89
C LYS A 79 21.26 -15.29 5.94
N THR A 80 21.40 -16.53 6.41
CA THR A 80 21.10 -17.72 5.61
C THR A 80 19.62 -17.76 5.19
N LEU A 81 18.71 -17.36 6.07
CA LEU A 81 17.28 -17.30 5.73
C LEU A 81 16.99 -16.17 4.71
N VAL A 82 17.57 -14.99 4.90
CA VAL A 82 17.42 -13.85 3.98
C VAL A 82 17.96 -14.20 2.60
N ASP A 83 19.14 -14.80 2.52
CA ASP A 83 19.76 -15.20 1.25
C ASP A 83 18.88 -16.25 0.52
N ARG A 84 18.34 -17.23 1.23
CA ARG A 84 17.41 -18.24 0.64
C ARG A 84 16.11 -17.60 0.17
N MET A 85 15.53 -16.71 0.97
CA MET A 85 14.32 -15.96 0.62
C MET A 85 14.56 -15.10 -0.62
N GLN A 86 15.68 -14.40 -0.68
CA GLN A 86 16.06 -13.59 -1.84
C GLN A 86 16.22 -14.46 -3.10
N ALA A 87 16.95 -15.57 -3.01
CA ALA A 87 17.11 -16.50 -4.13
C ALA A 87 15.77 -17.10 -4.60
N PHE A 88 14.82 -17.33 -3.70
CA PHE A 88 13.47 -17.80 -4.04
C PHE A 88 12.73 -16.78 -4.91
N TYR A 89 12.67 -15.51 -4.50
CA TYR A 89 11.98 -14.47 -5.27
C TYR A 89 12.73 -14.06 -6.53
N GLU A 90 14.07 -14.14 -6.56
CA GLU A 90 14.88 -13.92 -7.77
C GLU A 90 14.60 -14.98 -8.86
N LYS A 91 14.46 -16.25 -8.48
CA LYS A 91 14.15 -17.36 -9.39
C LYS A 91 12.67 -17.44 -9.78
N THR A 92 11.79 -16.79 -9.04
CA THR A 92 10.35 -16.78 -9.33
C THR A 92 10.06 -15.85 -10.50
N GLY A 93 9.63 -16.42 -11.63
CA GLY A 93 9.25 -15.68 -12.83
C GLY A 93 7.83 -15.12 -12.76
N ASP A 94 6.91 -15.84 -12.13
CA ASP A 94 5.54 -15.41 -11.88
C ASP A 94 5.01 -16.04 -10.59
N PHE A 95 4.03 -15.40 -9.96
CA PHE A 95 3.32 -16.00 -8.83
C PHE A 95 1.89 -15.52 -8.73
N LYS A 96 1.06 -16.33 -8.08
CA LYS A 96 -0.30 -16.01 -7.69
C LYS A 96 -0.52 -16.40 -6.23
N ALA A 97 -1.15 -15.53 -5.46
CA ALA A 97 -1.54 -15.80 -4.09
C ALA A 97 -2.86 -15.10 -3.76
N GLY A 98 -3.65 -15.70 -2.87
CA GLY A 98 -4.65 -14.94 -2.13
C GLY A 98 -3.95 -14.02 -1.12
N PHE A 99 -4.61 -12.95 -0.71
CA PHE A 99 -4.13 -12.13 0.39
C PHE A 99 -5.26 -11.74 1.34
N LYS A 100 -4.91 -11.63 2.62
CA LYS A 100 -5.69 -10.92 3.63
C LYS A 100 -4.87 -9.75 4.13
N GLN A 101 -5.40 -8.54 3.97
CA GLN A 101 -4.79 -7.31 4.42
C GLN A 101 -5.54 -6.79 5.64
N ASP A 102 -4.83 -6.55 6.73
CA ASP A 102 -5.33 -5.91 7.94
C ASP A 102 -4.58 -4.59 8.13
N TYR A 103 -5.29 -3.47 7.96
CA TYR A 103 -4.76 -2.13 8.16
C TYR A 103 -5.25 -1.54 9.48
N LYS A 104 -4.33 -1.36 10.43
CA LYS A 104 -4.60 -0.88 11.79
C LYS A 104 -4.24 0.60 11.88
N TYR A 105 -5.27 1.45 11.96
CA TYR A 105 -5.11 2.88 12.18
C TYR A 105 -4.72 3.15 13.62
N LYS A 106 -3.55 3.75 13.85
CA LYS A 106 -3.10 4.06 15.23
C LYS A 106 -3.98 5.10 15.90
N ALA A 107 -4.33 6.16 15.18
CA ALA A 107 -5.12 7.28 15.72
C ALA A 107 -6.54 6.86 16.13
N PHE A 108 -7.19 6.01 15.31
CA PHE A 108 -8.59 5.64 15.51
C PHE A 108 -8.78 4.27 16.18
N ARG A 109 -7.68 3.54 16.47
CA ARG A 109 -7.68 2.17 17.00
C ARG A 109 -8.64 1.22 16.25
N ARG A 110 -8.81 1.46 14.95
CA ARG A 110 -9.67 0.67 14.07
C ARG A 110 -8.80 -0.18 13.16
N THR A 111 -9.27 -1.40 12.87
CA THR A 111 -8.69 -2.24 11.83
C THR A 111 -9.64 -2.32 10.65
N GLN A 112 -9.13 -2.08 9.44
CA GLN A 112 -9.82 -2.35 8.19
C GLN A 112 -9.23 -3.62 7.58
N THR A 113 -10.10 -4.60 7.33
CA THR A 113 -9.71 -5.85 6.71
C THR A 113 -10.15 -5.85 5.25
N SER A 114 -9.24 -6.20 4.36
CA SER A 114 -9.49 -6.39 2.94
C SER A 114 -8.98 -7.75 2.50
N THR A 115 -9.62 -8.35 1.51
CA THR A 115 -9.19 -9.64 0.93
C THR A 115 -9.17 -9.56 -0.57
N GLY A 116 -8.38 -10.43 -1.19
CA GLY A 116 -8.31 -10.48 -2.62
C GLY A 116 -7.24 -11.43 -3.14
N THR A 117 -6.88 -11.22 -4.40
CA THR A 117 -5.86 -11.99 -5.10
C THR A 117 -4.77 -11.07 -5.62
N VAL A 118 -3.51 -11.48 -5.44
CA VAL A 118 -2.34 -10.86 -6.06
C VAL A 118 -1.77 -11.78 -7.12
N THR A 119 -1.51 -11.21 -8.28
CA THR A 119 -0.85 -11.88 -9.41
C THR A 119 0.34 -11.04 -9.83
N TYR A 120 1.49 -11.69 -10.01
CA TYR A 120 2.72 -11.05 -10.42
C TYR A 120 3.38 -11.83 -11.54
N LYS A 121 3.99 -11.12 -12.48
CA LYS A 121 4.79 -11.69 -13.56
C LYS A 121 5.97 -10.76 -13.85
N LYS A 122 7.17 -11.34 -13.92
CA LYS A 122 8.36 -10.61 -14.35
C LYS A 122 8.32 -10.30 -15.86
N PRO A 123 8.89 -9.16 -16.27
CA PRO A 123 9.33 -8.04 -15.43
C PRO A 123 8.19 -7.06 -15.14
N GLY A 124 7.96 -6.71 -13.86
CA GLY A 124 7.17 -5.53 -13.48
C GLY A 124 5.68 -5.53 -13.85
N LEU A 125 5.08 -6.70 -14.12
CA LEU A 125 3.63 -6.84 -14.28
C LEU A 125 3.02 -7.31 -12.96
N MET A 126 2.06 -6.54 -12.46
CA MET A 126 1.39 -6.87 -11.21
C MET A 126 -0.08 -6.51 -11.27
N ARG A 127 -0.91 -7.35 -10.64
CA ARG A 127 -2.35 -7.18 -10.54
C ARG A 127 -2.80 -7.51 -9.12
N TRP A 128 -3.42 -6.55 -8.46
CA TRP A 128 -4.12 -6.73 -7.20
C TRP A 128 -5.61 -6.62 -7.45
N GLU A 129 -6.34 -7.67 -7.12
CA GLU A 129 -7.79 -7.74 -7.19
C GLU A 129 -8.34 -7.79 -5.79
N TYR A 130 -8.85 -6.66 -5.32
CA TYR A 130 -9.58 -6.55 -4.07
C TYR A 130 -11.01 -7.05 -4.29
N GLU A 131 -11.45 -7.93 -3.41
CA GLU A 131 -12.79 -8.52 -3.42
C GLU A 131 -13.65 -7.98 -2.28
N ASN A 132 -13.05 -7.78 -1.10
CA ASN A 132 -13.72 -7.24 0.08
C ASN A 132 -12.92 -6.07 0.68
N PRO A 133 -13.58 -5.06 1.28
CA PRO A 133 -15.04 -4.89 1.36
C PRO A 133 -15.70 -4.37 0.08
N SER A 134 -14.90 -3.83 -0.85
CA SER A 134 -15.33 -3.28 -2.13
C SER A 134 -14.44 -3.80 -3.23
N LYS A 135 -15.02 -4.07 -4.41
CA LYS A 135 -14.25 -4.59 -5.53
C LYS A 135 -13.39 -3.50 -6.13
N ARG A 136 -12.09 -3.73 -6.25
CA ARG A 136 -11.16 -2.82 -6.94
C ARG A 136 -10.05 -3.61 -7.60
N THR A 137 -9.58 -3.13 -8.74
CA THR A 137 -8.44 -3.75 -9.43
C THR A 137 -7.34 -2.73 -9.65
N PHE A 138 -6.14 -3.06 -9.18
CA PHE A 138 -4.93 -2.30 -9.46
C PHE A 138 -4.04 -3.11 -10.36
N VAL A 139 -3.65 -2.56 -11.49
CA VAL A 139 -2.67 -3.17 -12.39
C VAL A 139 -1.48 -2.24 -12.51
N LEU A 140 -0.29 -2.74 -12.20
CA LEU A 140 0.97 -2.10 -12.56
C LEU A 140 1.50 -2.80 -13.82
N ALA A 141 1.74 -2.02 -14.86
CA ALA A 141 2.35 -2.50 -16.08
C ALA A 141 3.39 -1.49 -16.57
N GLY A 142 4.67 -1.84 -16.41
CA GLY A 142 5.79 -0.95 -16.72
C GLY A 142 5.83 0.23 -15.75
N ASN A 143 5.72 1.45 -16.28
CA ASN A 143 5.74 2.71 -15.53
C ASN A 143 4.35 3.32 -15.32
N LYS A 144 3.29 2.52 -15.53
CA LYS A 144 1.90 2.96 -15.36
C LYS A 144 1.17 2.08 -14.36
N VAL A 145 0.34 2.73 -13.55
CA VAL A 145 -0.63 2.08 -12.70
C VAL A 145 -2.03 2.39 -13.21
N TYR A 146 -2.84 1.36 -13.28
CA TYR A 146 -4.24 1.41 -13.68
C TYR A 146 -5.06 1.01 -12.46
N MET A 147 -6.06 1.82 -12.12
CA MET A 147 -7.00 1.56 -11.05
C MET A 147 -8.39 1.50 -11.63
N HIS A 148 -9.03 0.33 -11.54
CA HIS A 148 -10.41 0.15 -11.97
C HIS A 148 -11.30 -0.02 -10.74
N ASP A 149 -12.27 0.88 -10.60
CA ASP A 149 -13.36 0.78 -9.63
C ASP A 149 -14.66 0.48 -10.40
N PRO A 150 -15.14 -0.79 -10.36
CA PRO A 150 -16.33 -1.20 -11.08
C PRO A 150 -17.63 -0.58 -10.51
N GLU A 151 -17.67 -0.24 -9.21
CA GLU A 151 -18.85 0.37 -8.60
C GLU A 151 -18.99 1.84 -9.02
N ALA A 152 -17.87 2.55 -9.08
CA ALA A 152 -17.82 3.92 -9.59
C ALA A 152 -17.83 4.00 -11.13
N GLN A 153 -17.66 2.86 -11.83
CA GLN A 153 -17.43 2.80 -13.27
C GLN A 153 -16.30 3.73 -13.72
N THR A 154 -15.17 3.68 -13.01
CA THR A 154 -14.00 4.51 -13.32
C THR A 154 -12.76 3.68 -13.56
N LEU A 155 -11.96 4.09 -14.55
CA LEU A 155 -10.61 3.63 -14.78
C LEU A 155 -9.67 4.84 -14.68
N SER A 156 -8.85 4.89 -13.63
CA SER A 156 -7.81 5.90 -13.49
C SER A 156 -6.47 5.36 -13.96
N VAL A 157 -5.71 6.18 -14.68
CA VAL A 157 -4.37 5.85 -15.16
C VAL A 157 -3.39 6.89 -14.64
N ALA A 158 -2.33 6.46 -13.96
CA ALA A 158 -1.29 7.35 -13.47
C ALA A 158 0.10 6.83 -13.82
N ALA A 159 1.04 7.76 -14.00
CA ALA A 159 2.44 7.41 -14.10
C ALA A 159 2.93 7.03 -12.70
N MET A 160 3.58 5.88 -12.57
CA MET A 160 4.17 5.45 -11.32
C MET A 160 5.56 4.91 -11.59
N ASP A 161 6.55 5.59 -11.05
CA ASP A 161 7.89 5.06 -10.99
C ASP A 161 7.90 3.92 -9.96
N THR A 162 8.37 2.74 -10.38
CA THR A 162 8.41 1.55 -9.52
C THR A 162 9.33 1.74 -8.32
N SER A 163 10.26 2.70 -8.37
CA SER A 163 11.05 3.16 -7.21
C SER A 163 10.18 3.72 -6.06
N GLN A 164 8.97 4.19 -6.38
CA GLN A 164 8.04 4.74 -5.40
C GLN A 164 7.25 3.67 -4.64
N LEU A 165 7.30 2.41 -5.09
CA LEU A 165 6.77 1.28 -4.33
C LEU A 165 7.60 1.10 -3.05
N SER A 166 6.98 0.65 -1.95
CA SER A 166 7.73 0.39 -0.74
C SER A 166 8.71 -0.76 -0.97
N ALA A 167 9.86 -0.73 -0.29
CA ALA A 167 10.89 -1.74 -0.50
C ALA A 167 10.45 -3.17 -0.09
N SER A 168 9.44 -3.28 0.79
CA SER A 168 8.77 -4.56 1.10
C SER A 168 8.03 -5.12 -0.11
N VAL A 169 7.45 -4.24 -0.92
CA VAL A 169 6.68 -4.58 -2.11
C VAL A 169 7.63 -4.87 -3.27
N THR A 170 8.66 -4.05 -3.51
CA THR A 170 9.67 -4.31 -4.55
C THR A 170 10.51 -5.56 -4.28
N PHE A 171 10.81 -5.88 -3.03
CA PHE A 171 11.54 -7.10 -2.68
C PHE A 171 10.77 -8.37 -3.07
N LEU A 172 9.45 -8.41 -2.82
CA LEU A 172 8.60 -9.54 -3.22
C LEU A 172 8.58 -9.75 -4.75
N PHE A 173 9.14 -8.81 -5.52
CA PHE A 173 9.25 -8.88 -6.98
C PHE A 173 10.60 -9.38 -7.45
N GLY A 174 11.51 -9.69 -6.51
CA GLY A 174 12.89 -10.05 -6.79
C GLY A 174 13.70 -8.86 -7.33
N GLN A 175 13.32 -7.63 -6.97
CA GLN A 175 14.07 -6.43 -7.29
C GLN A 175 14.73 -5.87 -6.02
N GLY A 176 15.99 -5.43 -6.16
CA GLY A 176 16.78 -4.91 -5.05
C GLY A 176 17.37 -6.02 -4.17
N LYS A 177 18.18 -5.62 -3.18
CA LYS A 177 18.69 -6.51 -2.14
C LYS A 177 18.30 -5.93 -0.78
N LEU A 178 17.59 -6.71 0.03
CA LEU A 178 17.16 -6.23 1.36
C LEU A 178 18.35 -5.80 2.21
N ALA A 179 19.48 -6.52 2.12
CA ALA A 179 20.68 -6.20 2.89
C ALA A 179 21.33 -4.85 2.52
N ASP A 180 21.05 -4.32 1.33
CA ASP A 180 21.59 -3.03 0.88
C ASP A 180 20.74 -1.84 1.38
N GLU A 181 19.47 -2.10 1.72
CA GLU A 181 18.50 -1.09 2.12
C GLU A 181 18.12 -1.17 3.61
N PHE A 182 18.32 -2.33 4.25
CA PHE A 182 17.86 -2.62 5.61
C PHE A 182 18.92 -3.27 6.49
N SER A 183 18.91 -2.88 7.77
CA SER A 183 19.45 -3.69 8.85
C SER A 183 18.41 -4.73 9.25
N ILE A 184 18.73 -6.01 9.07
CA ILE A 184 17.79 -7.12 9.30
C ILE A 184 18.15 -7.87 10.57
N THR A 185 17.17 -8.04 11.45
CA THR A 185 17.32 -8.79 12.71
C THR A 185 16.20 -9.81 12.87
N LYS A 186 16.43 -10.83 13.70
CA LYS A 186 15.38 -11.76 14.11
C LYS A 186 14.50 -11.10 15.16
N GLY A 187 13.21 -10.95 14.86
CA GLY A 187 12.20 -10.52 15.81
C GLY A 187 11.74 -11.65 16.71
N ALA A 188 11.26 -11.30 17.91
CA ALA A 188 10.54 -12.23 18.76
C ALA A 188 9.06 -12.28 18.32
N CYS A 189 8.53 -13.48 18.14
CA CYS A 189 7.12 -13.67 17.85
C CYS A 189 6.65 -15.01 18.44
N LYS A 190 5.68 -14.95 19.37
CA LYS A 190 5.15 -16.16 20.02
C LYS A 190 4.15 -16.91 19.16
N ASP A 191 3.36 -16.16 18.37
CA ASP A 191 2.23 -16.71 17.59
C ASP A 191 2.55 -16.80 16.09
N CYS A 192 3.81 -16.60 15.69
CA CYS A 192 4.23 -16.76 14.31
C CYS A 192 4.42 -18.23 13.96
N LYS A 193 3.96 -18.62 12.77
CA LYS A 193 4.26 -19.93 12.18
C LYS A 193 5.67 -19.96 11.60
N GLY A 194 6.17 -18.80 11.17
CA GLY A 194 7.50 -18.62 10.60
C GLY A 194 8.49 -17.89 11.51
N THR A 195 9.67 -17.63 10.96
CA THR A 195 10.66 -16.73 11.58
C THR A 195 10.29 -15.28 11.28
N LEU A 196 10.12 -14.47 12.32
CA LEU A 196 9.91 -13.03 12.16
C LEU A 196 11.25 -12.35 11.90
N LEU A 197 11.34 -11.64 10.78
CA LEU A 197 12.42 -10.73 10.43
C LEU A 197 11.95 -9.30 10.64
N VAL A 198 12.76 -8.50 11.32
CA VAL A 198 12.55 -7.06 11.51
C VAL A 198 13.58 -6.34 10.65
N LEU A 199 13.09 -5.50 9.75
CA LEU A 199 13.86 -4.77 8.76
C LEU A 199 13.77 -3.28 9.09
N ASP A 200 14.86 -2.75 9.62
CA ASP A 200 14.99 -1.33 9.94
C ASP A 200 15.74 -0.63 8.79
N PRO A 201 15.18 0.41 8.17
CA PRO A 201 15.79 1.02 6.99
C PRO A 201 17.13 1.68 7.35
N LEU A 202 18.15 1.45 6.53
CA LEU A 202 19.49 2.00 6.75
C LEU A 202 19.52 3.52 6.58
N LYS A 203 18.59 4.08 5.79
CA LYS A 203 18.37 5.51 5.61
C LYS A 203 16.97 5.88 6.11
N ASN A 204 16.76 7.12 6.49
CA ASN A 204 15.43 7.57 6.90
C ASN A 204 14.48 7.50 5.69
N GLU A 205 13.37 6.78 5.83
CA GLU A 205 12.36 6.62 4.78
C GLU A 205 11.08 7.37 5.19
N PRO A 206 10.66 8.42 4.46
CA PRO A 206 9.49 9.19 4.83
C PRO A 206 8.17 8.41 4.70
N ARG A 207 8.20 7.28 3.98
CA ARG A 207 7.00 6.48 3.67
C ARG A 207 6.68 5.44 4.75
N PHE A 208 7.68 4.96 5.49
CA PHE A 208 7.53 3.93 6.52
C PHE A 208 8.69 4.00 7.50
N ARG A 209 8.45 3.56 8.73
CA ARG A 209 9.47 3.50 9.79
C ARG A 209 10.12 2.15 9.94
N GLN A 210 9.38 1.07 9.66
CA GLN A 210 9.85 -0.29 9.84
C GLN A 210 9.08 -1.25 8.94
N VAL A 211 9.74 -2.31 8.50
CA VAL A 211 9.12 -3.44 7.82
C VAL A 211 9.34 -4.69 8.65
N ARG A 212 8.35 -5.58 8.71
CA ARG A 212 8.48 -6.90 9.32
C ARG A 212 7.99 -7.96 8.37
N LEU A 213 8.77 -9.02 8.21
CA LEU A 213 8.44 -10.15 7.35
C LEU A 213 8.39 -11.42 8.19
N GLU A 214 7.28 -12.14 8.14
CA GLU A 214 7.19 -13.51 8.68
C GLU A 214 7.52 -14.47 7.55
N VAL A 215 8.61 -15.23 7.69
CA VAL A 215 9.14 -16.09 6.64
C VAL A 215 9.09 -17.55 7.09
N ASP A 216 8.57 -18.43 6.23
CA ASP A 216 8.65 -19.87 6.45
C ASP A 216 10.12 -20.32 6.32
N PRO A 217 10.75 -20.86 7.39
CA PRO A 217 12.16 -21.25 7.35
C PRO A 217 12.45 -22.45 6.44
N SER A 218 11.43 -23.24 6.10
CA SER A 218 11.53 -24.45 5.27
C SER A 218 11.45 -24.11 3.79
N THR A 219 10.45 -23.31 3.40
CA THR A 219 10.19 -22.95 2.00
C THR A 219 10.83 -21.61 1.58
N ALA A 220 11.28 -20.82 2.55
CA ALA A 220 11.77 -19.44 2.38
C ALA A 220 10.71 -18.46 1.81
N GLN A 221 9.43 -18.83 1.88
CA GLN A 221 8.32 -17.98 1.44
C GLN A 221 7.94 -16.95 2.51
N VAL A 222 7.61 -15.73 2.08
CA VAL A 222 7.00 -14.73 2.96
C VAL A 222 5.55 -15.10 3.22
N LEU A 223 5.24 -15.43 4.47
CA LEU A 223 3.89 -15.73 4.95
C LEU A 223 3.12 -14.43 5.25
N LYS A 224 3.79 -13.46 5.88
CA LYS A 224 3.21 -12.14 6.19
C LYS A 224 4.21 -11.01 5.98
N SER A 225 3.71 -9.88 5.53
CA SER A 225 4.45 -8.61 5.44
C SER A 225 3.70 -7.54 6.21
N THR A 226 4.33 -6.96 7.23
CA THR A 226 3.81 -5.82 7.97
C THR A 226 4.67 -4.60 7.69
N VAL A 227 4.06 -3.52 7.21
CA VAL A 227 4.70 -2.21 7.10
C VAL A 227 4.16 -1.30 8.20
N VAL A 228 5.07 -0.63 8.89
CA VAL A 228 4.73 0.36 9.93
C VAL A 228 4.94 1.75 9.35
N ASP A 229 3.86 2.52 9.29
CA ASP A 229 3.83 3.86 8.73
C ASP A 229 4.44 4.89 9.71
N PRO A 230 4.78 6.12 9.26
CA PRO A 230 5.38 7.15 10.12
C PRO A 230 4.55 7.51 11.35
N ASP A 231 3.24 7.58 11.18
CA ASP A 231 2.27 7.81 12.26
C ASP A 231 2.17 6.61 13.24
N GLY A 232 2.69 5.45 12.85
CA GLY A 232 2.66 4.18 13.57
C GLY A 232 1.42 3.34 13.30
N SER A 233 0.65 3.68 12.26
CA SER A 233 -0.33 2.76 11.68
C SER A 233 0.38 1.55 11.08
N GLU A 234 -0.30 0.41 11.03
CA GLU A 234 0.31 -0.85 10.57
C GLU A 234 -0.50 -1.47 9.44
N ASN A 235 0.17 -1.79 8.34
CA ASN A 235 -0.41 -2.49 7.21
C ASN A 235 0.14 -3.92 7.16
N THR A 236 -0.66 -4.91 7.55
CA THR A 236 -0.27 -6.32 7.52
C THR A 236 -0.93 -7.04 6.35
N ILE A 237 -0.14 -7.65 5.47
CA ILE A 237 -0.62 -8.50 4.37
C ILE A 237 -0.19 -9.93 4.68
N SER A 238 -1.15 -10.83 4.81
CA SER A 238 -0.93 -12.27 4.90
C SER A 238 -1.17 -12.90 3.54
N PHE A 239 -0.18 -13.63 3.02
CA PHE A 239 -0.29 -14.34 1.76
C PHE A 239 -0.87 -15.74 1.99
N LEU A 240 -1.76 -16.17 1.10
CA LEU A 240 -2.49 -17.43 1.17
C LEU A 240 -2.28 -18.20 -0.12
N ASP A 241 -2.01 -19.50 -0.01
CA ASP A 241 -1.87 -20.42 -1.15
C ASP A 241 -0.95 -19.89 -2.26
N LEU A 242 0.24 -19.43 -1.89
CA LEU A 242 1.24 -18.93 -2.84
C LEU A 242 1.66 -20.02 -3.82
N LYS A 243 1.41 -19.78 -5.11
CA LYS A 243 1.85 -20.63 -6.22
C LYS A 243 2.80 -19.85 -7.09
N THR A 244 3.97 -20.42 -7.37
CA THR A 244 5.01 -19.79 -8.20
C THR A 244 5.19 -20.53 -9.52
N ASN A 245 5.65 -19.80 -10.55
CA ASN A 245 5.98 -20.30 -11.89
C ASN A 245 4.84 -21.13 -12.51
N VAL A 246 3.61 -20.63 -12.41
CA VAL A 246 2.41 -21.30 -12.94
C VAL A 246 2.12 -20.93 -14.39
N GLY A 247 3.02 -20.17 -15.04
CA GLY A 247 2.90 -19.85 -16.47
C GLY A 247 1.84 -18.79 -16.75
N ILE A 248 1.73 -17.78 -15.88
CA ILE A 248 0.75 -16.69 -16.02
C ILE A 248 0.95 -15.98 -17.36
N SER A 249 -0.12 -15.82 -18.16
CA SER A 249 -0.08 -15.05 -19.40
C SER A 249 0.00 -13.55 -19.12
N ALA A 250 0.70 -12.80 -19.98
CA ALA A 250 0.70 -11.34 -19.93
C ALA A 250 -0.71 -10.75 -20.13
N ASP A 251 -1.61 -11.48 -20.80
CA ASP A 251 -3.00 -11.05 -21.01
C ASP A 251 -3.78 -10.94 -19.71
N SER A 252 -3.40 -11.65 -18.64
CA SER A 252 -4.03 -11.53 -17.32
C SER A 252 -3.89 -10.14 -16.71
N PHE A 253 -2.96 -9.33 -17.20
CA PHE A 253 -2.73 -7.95 -16.73
C PHE A 253 -3.48 -6.92 -17.59
N LYS A 254 -4.19 -7.33 -18.64
CA LYS A 254 -5.05 -6.40 -19.39
C LYS A 254 -6.31 -6.09 -18.57
N LEU A 255 -6.72 -4.82 -18.58
CA LEU A 255 -8.00 -4.38 -18.02
C LEU A 255 -8.97 -4.13 -19.17
N ASN A 256 -10.09 -4.82 -19.13
CA ASN A 256 -11.20 -4.65 -20.07
C ASN A 256 -12.41 -4.12 -19.28
N PRO A 257 -12.43 -2.83 -18.94
CA PRO A 257 -13.57 -2.25 -18.24
C PRO A 257 -14.83 -2.27 -19.13
N PRO A 258 -16.05 -2.34 -18.55
CA PRO A 258 -17.29 -2.28 -19.31
C PRO A 258 -17.42 -0.99 -20.14
N GLU A 259 -18.23 -1.05 -21.20
CA GLU A 259 -18.60 0.14 -21.97
C GLU A 259 -19.24 1.19 -21.06
N GLY A 260 -18.94 2.47 -21.31
CA GLY A 260 -19.38 3.58 -20.47
C GLY A 260 -18.53 3.85 -19.23
N THR A 261 -17.48 3.06 -18.98
CA THR A 261 -16.50 3.35 -17.91
C THR A 261 -15.79 4.67 -18.19
N ARG A 262 -15.83 5.61 -17.24
CA ARG A 262 -15.10 6.87 -17.33
C ARG A 262 -13.60 6.63 -17.20
N VAL A 263 -12.81 7.15 -18.13
CA VAL A 263 -11.35 7.03 -18.10
C VAL A 263 -10.72 8.35 -17.68
N ASP A 264 -10.08 8.35 -16.51
CA ASP A 264 -9.35 9.50 -15.97
C ASP A 264 -7.84 9.25 -16.15
N ASP A 265 -7.23 9.84 -17.19
CA ASP A 265 -5.80 9.64 -17.52
C ASP A 265 -4.94 10.81 -17.01
N PHE A 266 -4.26 10.59 -15.89
CA PHE A 266 -3.35 11.52 -15.23
C PHE A 266 -1.91 11.45 -15.76
N THR A 267 -1.64 10.61 -16.78
CA THR A 267 -0.31 10.59 -17.43
C THR A 267 -0.13 11.75 -18.41
N LYS A 268 -1.24 12.35 -18.84
CA LYS A 268 -1.24 13.53 -19.70
C LYS A 268 -1.11 14.76 -18.82
N LYS A 269 -0.09 15.60 -19.05
CA LYS A 269 -0.04 16.93 -18.43
C LYS A 269 -1.33 17.67 -18.77
N ALA A 270 -1.91 18.34 -17.78
CA ALA A 270 -2.93 19.36 -18.04
C ALA A 270 -2.35 20.34 -19.07
N GLN A 271 -2.96 20.41 -20.24
CA GLN A 271 -2.64 21.42 -21.26
C GLN A 271 -3.21 22.77 -20.82
#